data_AF-A0A6G5A4C7-F1
#
_entry.id   AF-A0A6G5A4C7-F1
#
_cell.length_a   1.000
_cell.length_b   1.000
_cell.length_c   1.000
_cell.angle_alpha   90.00
_cell.angle_beta   90.00
_cell.angle_gamma   90.00
#
_symmetry.space_group_name_H-M   'P 1'
#
loop_
_entity.id
_entity.type
_entity.pdbx_description
1 polymer ?
#
loop_
_entity_poly.entity_id
_entity_poly.type
_entity_poly.pdbx_seq_one_letter_code
_entity_poly.pdbx_strand_id
1 'polypeptide(L)'
;MKVSAAVLMLLLYVTLSECQGSKARDPKCVPKRYPDLLKPTDCTSNNKTIRHGKTGDTGSVACLGAYCWYGNLITIPCPFGKPKNNATYTYTRRKNLTWPSCCYWTRRCRNEYE
;
A
#
# COMPACT_ATOMS: atom_id res chain seq x y z
N MET A 1 33.73 -36.71 -5.00
CA MET A 1 32.66 -37.61 -4.51
C MET A 1 31.38 -37.25 -5.23
N LYS A 2 30.82 -38.16 -6.04
CA LYS A 2 29.52 -37.94 -6.72
C LYS A 2 28.43 -38.45 -5.79
N VAL A 3 27.74 -37.54 -5.12
CA VAL A 3 26.56 -37.90 -4.31
C VAL A 3 25.46 -38.32 -5.30
N SER A 4 25.05 -39.59 -5.23
CA SER A 4 23.99 -40.11 -6.09
C SER A 4 22.68 -39.37 -5.79
N ALA A 5 21.92 -39.01 -6.83
CA ALA A 5 20.66 -38.28 -6.70
C ALA A 5 19.66 -39.00 -5.78
N ALA A 6 19.74 -40.34 -5.70
CA ALA A 6 18.95 -41.15 -4.78
C ALA A 6 19.24 -40.82 -3.30
N VAL A 7 20.51 -40.59 -2.95
CA VAL A 7 20.93 -40.23 -1.58
C VAL A 7 20.46 -38.83 -1.22
N LEU A 8 20.51 -37.90 -2.19
CA LEU A 8 20.02 -36.54 -2.01
C LEU A 8 18.50 -36.52 -1.76
N MET A 9 17.75 -37.31 -2.53
CA MET A 9 16.30 -37.45 -2.38
C MET A 9 15.93 -38.10 -1.05
N LEU A 10 16.69 -39.09 -0.59
CA LEU A 10 16.45 -39.73 0.71
C LEU A 10 16.68 -38.76 1.87
N LEU A 11 17.75 -37.97 1.82
CA LEU A 11 18.04 -36.93 2.82
C LEU A 11 16.97 -35.83 2.82
N LEU A 12 16.48 -35.44 1.65
CA LEU A 12 15.35 -34.51 1.51
C LEU A 12 14.06 -35.09 2.11
N TYR A 13 13.78 -36.37 1.87
CA TYR A 13 12.58 -37.01 2.39
C TYR A 13 12.58 -37.12 3.92
N VAL A 14 13.73 -37.48 4.51
CA VAL A 14 13.87 -37.55 5.98
C VAL A 14 13.69 -36.17 6.61
N THR A 15 14.34 -35.14 6.08
CA THR A 15 14.22 -33.76 6.62
C THR A 15 12.82 -33.15 6.44
N LEU A 16 12.11 -33.49 5.37
CA LEU A 16 10.73 -33.05 5.15
C LEU A 16 9.73 -33.81 6.03
N SER A 17 10.00 -35.08 6.33
CA SER A 17 9.12 -35.90 7.17
C SER A 17 9.07 -35.42 8.63
N GLU A 18 10.19 -34.91 9.17
CA GLU A 18 10.23 -34.29 10.50
C GLU A 18 9.44 -32.96 10.56
N CYS A 19 9.34 -32.25 9.44
CA CYS A 19 8.53 -31.03 9.33
C CYS A 19 7.02 -31.32 9.16
N GLN A 20 6.66 -32.51 8.67
CA GLN A 20 5.26 -32.93 8.50
C GLN A 20 4.71 -33.71 9.69
N GLY A 21 5.57 -34.04 10.67
CA GLY A 21 5.15 -34.50 11.98
C GLY A 21 4.20 -33.48 12.59
N SER A 22 2.91 -33.77 12.52
CA SER A 22 1.83 -33.00 13.07
C SER A 22 2.09 -32.76 14.56
N LYS A 23 2.70 -31.63 14.88
CA LYS A 23 2.59 -31.08 16.23
C LYS A 23 1.10 -30.81 16.39
N ALA A 24 0.42 -31.73 17.06
CA ALA A 24 -0.94 -31.55 17.53
C ALA A 24 -1.01 -30.10 18.02
N ARG A 25 -1.88 -29.31 17.39
CA ARG A 25 -2.01 -27.87 17.64
C ARG A 25 -2.13 -27.73 19.15
N ASP A 26 -1.09 -27.20 19.81
CA ASP A 26 -1.08 -27.11 21.26
C ASP A 26 -2.39 -26.41 21.65
N PRO A 27 -3.29 -27.03 22.44
CA PRO A 27 -4.57 -26.43 22.78
C PRO A 27 -4.40 -25.08 23.50
N LYS A 28 -3.20 -24.77 24.03
CA LYS A 28 -2.82 -23.46 24.57
C LYS A 28 -2.32 -22.49 23.50
N CYS A 29 -1.85 -22.98 22.36
CA CYS A 29 -1.47 -22.19 21.20
C CYS A 29 -2.70 -21.84 20.36
N VAL A 30 -3.65 -21.17 21.00
CA VAL A 30 -4.76 -20.50 20.33
C VAL A 30 -4.23 -19.23 19.68
N PRO A 31 -4.57 -18.92 18.42
CA PRO A 31 -4.25 -17.63 17.83
C PRO A 31 -4.81 -16.52 18.74
N LYS A 32 -3.94 -15.86 19.48
CA LYS A 32 -4.30 -14.67 20.25
C LYS A 32 -3.89 -13.46 19.43
N ARG A 33 -4.80 -12.49 19.33
CA ARG A 33 -4.44 -11.16 18.84
C ARG A 33 -3.27 -10.68 19.70
N TYR A 34 -2.16 -10.31 19.07
CA TYR A 34 -1.03 -9.71 19.76
C TYR A 34 -1.58 -8.55 20.60
N PRO A 35 -1.25 -8.44 21.90
CA PRO A 35 -1.78 -7.37 22.73
C PRO A 35 -1.46 -6.04 22.05
N ASP A 36 -2.49 -5.19 21.87
CA ASP A 36 -2.32 -3.84 21.34
C ASP A 36 -1.53 -3.03 22.38
N LEU A 37 -0.20 -3.23 22.42
CA LEU A 37 0.73 -2.52 23.31
C LEU A 37 0.68 -1.01 23.05
N LEU A 38 0.26 -0.62 21.85
CA LEU A 38 0.05 0.74 21.44
C LEU A 38 -1.44 0.97 21.25
N LYS A 39 -1.97 2.03 21.87
CA LYS A 39 -3.32 2.51 21.58
C LYS A 39 -3.33 3.05 20.14
N PRO A 40 -4.29 2.63 19.29
CA PRO A 40 -4.48 3.23 17.98
C PRO A 40 -4.59 4.75 18.11
N THR A 41 -3.70 5.47 17.41
CA THR A 41 -3.68 6.93 17.39
C THR A 41 -3.99 7.40 15.98
N ASP A 42 -4.97 8.29 15.86
CA ASP A 42 -5.33 8.96 14.62
C ASP A 42 -4.26 9.99 14.25
N CYS A 43 -4.20 10.33 12.97
CA CYS A 43 -3.24 11.28 12.44
C CYS A 43 -3.92 12.58 12.04
N THR A 44 -3.24 13.72 12.22
CA THR A 44 -3.76 15.02 11.83
C THR A 44 -2.83 15.68 10.81
N SER A 45 -3.39 16.15 9.69
CA SER A 45 -2.66 16.88 8.65
C SER A 45 -3.53 18.01 8.10
N ASN A 46 -3.04 19.26 8.09
CA ASN A 46 -3.75 20.45 7.60
C ASN A 46 -5.22 20.52 8.06
N ASN A 47 -5.46 20.36 9.36
CA ASN A 47 -6.79 20.35 9.99
C ASN A 47 -7.73 19.22 9.54
N LYS A 48 -7.19 18.15 8.93
CA LYS A 48 -7.91 16.92 8.61
C LYS A 48 -7.41 15.77 9.46
N THR A 49 -8.34 14.99 9.99
CA THR A 49 -8.05 13.78 10.75
C THR A 49 -8.16 12.55 9.86
N ILE A 50 -7.12 11.73 9.84
CA ILE A 50 -7.08 10.43 9.17
C ILE A 50 -7.05 9.37 10.26
N ARG A 51 -8.07 8.50 10.29
CA ARG A 51 -8.18 7.47 11.33
C ARG A 51 -7.08 6.42 11.20
N HIS A 52 -6.66 5.85 12.32
CA HIS A 52 -5.71 4.73 12.34
C HIS A 52 -6.14 3.61 11.37
N GLY A 53 -5.19 3.14 10.55
CA GLY A 53 -5.41 2.08 9.58
C GLY A 53 -6.23 2.51 8.36
N LYS A 54 -6.47 3.81 8.17
CA LYS A 54 -7.20 4.37 7.02
C LYS A 54 -6.30 5.27 6.19
N THR A 55 -6.72 5.43 4.94
CA THR A 55 -6.17 6.42 4.02
C THR A 55 -7.06 7.65 3.98
N GLY A 56 -6.48 8.82 3.78
CA GLY A 56 -7.22 10.07 3.64
C GLY A 56 -6.45 11.14 2.87
N ASP A 57 -7.14 12.22 2.53
CA ASP A 57 -6.54 13.41 1.94
C ASP A 57 -5.75 14.19 3.00
N THR A 58 -4.54 14.63 2.65
CA THR A 58 -3.69 15.41 3.57
C THR A 58 -3.96 16.90 3.55
N GLY A 59 -4.86 17.39 2.69
CA GLY A 59 -5.08 18.82 2.46
C GLY A 59 -3.93 19.52 1.72
N SER A 60 -2.95 18.77 1.20
CA SER A 60 -1.81 19.34 0.49
C SER A 60 -2.19 19.93 -0.87
N VAL A 61 -1.61 21.08 -1.22
CA VAL A 61 -1.70 21.69 -2.56
C VAL A 61 -1.15 20.76 -3.65
N ALA A 62 -0.18 19.90 -3.30
CA ALA A 62 0.35 18.88 -4.21
C ALA A 62 -0.62 17.71 -4.43
N CYS A 63 -1.80 17.72 -3.79
CA CYS A 63 -2.82 16.68 -3.84
C CYS A 63 -2.22 15.31 -3.52
N LEU A 64 -2.02 15.10 -2.22
CA LEU A 64 -1.42 13.90 -1.64
C LEU A 64 -2.43 13.20 -0.74
N GLY A 65 -2.42 11.88 -0.78
CA GLY A 65 -3.05 11.06 0.23
C GLY A 65 -2.05 10.75 1.34
N ALA A 66 -2.54 10.16 2.42
CA ALA A 66 -1.69 9.50 3.39
C ALA A 66 -2.41 8.30 4.01
N TYR A 67 -1.63 7.31 4.42
CA TYR A 67 -2.06 6.24 5.32
C TYR A 67 -1.64 6.58 6.75
N CYS A 68 -2.55 6.42 7.70
CA CYS A 68 -2.25 6.63 9.11
C CYS A 68 -1.93 5.33 9.83
N TRP A 69 -0.77 5.26 10.49
CA TRP A 69 -0.34 4.11 11.29
C TRP A 69 0.21 4.56 12.64
N TYR A 70 -0.50 4.27 13.73
CA TYR A 70 -0.16 4.71 15.10
C TYR A 70 0.31 6.17 15.20
N GLY A 71 -0.44 7.12 14.66
CA GLY A 71 -0.09 8.55 14.65
C GLY A 71 0.97 8.96 13.62
N ASN A 72 1.57 8.01 12.90
CA ASN A 72 2.51 8.28 11.81
C ASN A 72 1.78 8.39 10.47
N LEU A 73 2.01 9.49 9.76
CA LEU A 73 1.49 9.72 8.41
C LEU A 73 2.48 9.22 7.37
N ILE A 74 2.06 8.25 6.58
CA ILE A 74 2.82 7.75 5.43
C ILE A 74 2.18 8.35 4.18
N THR A 75 2.87 9.29 3.54
CA THR A 75 2.34 10.00 2.37
C THR A 75 2.21 9.08 1.15
N ILE A 76 1.11 9.25 0.41
CA ILE A 76 0.78 8.50 -0.80
C ILE A 76 0.69 9.50 -1.96
N PRO A 77 1.64 9.50 -2.91
CA PRO A 77 1.55 10.34 -4.09
C PRO A 77 0.43 9.88 -5.01
N CYS A 78 0.04 10.72 -5.96
CA CYS A 78 -0.87 10.29 -7.01
C CYS A 78 -0.22 9.20 -7.88
N PRO A 79 -0.93 8.11 -8.21
CA PRO A 79 -0.37 7.00 -8.97
C PRO A 79 -0.10 7.37 -10.43
N PHE A 80 -0.81 8.38 -10.96
CA PHE A 80 -0.72 8.78 -12.37
C PHE A 80 0.10 10.06 -12.51
N GLY A 81 1.20 9.96 -13.27
CA GLY A 81 1.98 11.12 -13.70
C GLY A 81 1.19 12.04 -14.63
N LYS A 82 1.71 13.25 -14.85
CA LYS A 82 1.13 14.20 -15.79
C LYS A 82 1.22 13.67 -17.24
N PRO A 83 0.10 13.54 -17.98
CA PRO A 83 0.15 13.22 -19.39
C PRO A 83 0.88 14.32 -20.17
N LYS A 84 1.57 13.93 -21.26
CA LYS A 84 2.23 14.91 -22.13
C LYS A 84 1.18 15.74 -22.87
N ASN A 85 1.38 17.06 -22.90
CA ASN A 85 0.62 17.94 -23.78
C ASN A 85 1.10 17.76 -25.23
N ASN A 86 0.24 18.04 -26.19
CA ASN A 86 0.59 18.10 -27.61
C ASN A 86 -0.07 19.32 -28.28
N ALA A 87 -0.01 19.40 -29.61
CA ALA A 87 -0.58 20.51 -30.37
C ALA A 87 -2.09 20.64 -30.15
N THR A 88 -2.81 19.52 -30.12
CA THR A 88 -4.27 19.47 -30.08
C THR A 88 -4.85 19.50 -28.66
N TYR A 89 -4.11 19.02 -27.66
CA TYR A 89 -4.62 18.81 -26.31
C TYR A 89 -3.65 19.29 -25.23
N THR A 90 -4.24 19.87 -24.19
CA THR A 90 -3.56 20.15 -22.93
C THR A 90 -4.22 19.39 -21.79
N TYR A 91 -3.41 18.96 -20.83
CA TYR A 91 -3.87 18.26 -19.63
C TYR A 91 -3.65 19.15 -18.42
N THR A 92 -4.75 19.47 -17.74
CA THR A 92 -4.74 20.24 -16.49
C THR A 92 -5.21 19.35 -15.35
N ARG A 93 -4.54 19.43 -14.20
CA ARG A 93 -4.95 18.71 -13.00
C ARG A 93 -6.31 19.24 -12.52
N ARG A 94 -7.19 18.36 -12.04
CA ARG A 94 -8.47 18.78 -11.46
C ARG A 94 -8.22 19.60 -10.19
N LYS A 95 -8.63 20.87 -10.22
CA LYS A 95 -8.54 21.78 -9.08
C LYS A 95 -9.76 21.62 -8.16
N ASN A 96 -9.64 22.06 -6.91
CA ASN A 96 -10.72 22.11 -5.91
C ASN A 96 -11.32 20.75 -5.53
N LEU A 97 -10.60 19.67 -5.79
CA LEU A 97 -10.95 18.32 -5.34
C LEU A 97 -9.91 17.85 -4.33
N THR A 98 -10.31 16.92 -3.46
CA THR A 98 -9.40 16.25 -2.52
C THR A 98 -8.80 15.00 -3.14
N TRP A 99 -7.71 14.49 -2.57
CA TRP A 99 -7.19 13.18 -2.93
C TRP A 99 -8.26 12.10 -2.65
N PRO A 100 -8.45 11.10 -3.52
CA PRO A 100 -7.70 10.82 -4.75
C PRO A 100 -8.25 11.54 -6.00
N SER A 101 -9.37 12.25 -5.91
CA SER A 101 -10.06 12.86 -7.06
C SER A 101 -9.25 13.95 -7.76
N CYS A 102 -8.41 14.70 -7.05
CA CYS A 102 -7.47 15.66 -7.65
C CYS A 102 -6.26 15.00 -8.33
N CYS A 103 -6.09 13.67 -8.26
CA CYS A 103 -5.05 12.96 -9.01
C CYS A 103 -5.35 12.84 -10.50
N TYR A 104 -6.61 13.03 -10.91
CA TYR A 104 -7.01 12.89 -12.29
C TYR A 104 -6.73 14.16 -13.10
N TRP A 105 -6.44 13.94 -14.38
CA TRP A 105 -6.19 14.99 -15.36
C TRP A 105 -7.42 15.20 -16.24
N THR A 106 -7.72 16.46 -16.54
CA THR A 106 -8.75 16.84 -17.51
C THR A 106 -8.08 17.24 -18.81
N ARG A 107 -8.48 16.60 -19.91
CA ARG A 107 -8.08 16.97 -21.26
C ARG A 107 -8.87 18.19 -21.71
N ARG A 108 -8.19 19.20 -22.22
CA ARG A 108 -8.78 20.35 -22.92
C ARG A 108 -8.27 20.38 -24.34
N CYS A 109 -9.18 20.47 -25.30
CA CYS A 109 -8.83 20.72 -26.69
C CYS A 109 -8.31 22.17 -26.79
N ARG A 110 -7.21 22.38 -27.50
CA ARG A 110 -6.89 23.70 -28.03
C ARG A 110 -7.77 23.87 -29.25
N ASN A 111 -8.69 24.84 -29.23
CA ASN A 111 -9.42 25.20 -30.43
C ASN A 111 -8.39 25.78 -31.41
N GLU A 112 -8.24 25.19 -32.58
CA GLU A 112 -7.36 25.68 -33.66
C GLU A 112 -7.97 26.86 -34.43
N TYR A 113 -8.98 27.53 -33.85
CA TYR A 113 -9.75 28.61 -34.47
C TYR A 113 -10.07 29.71 -33.45
N GLU A 114 -9.09 30.54 -33.15
CA GLU A 114 -9.28 31.95 -32.76
C GLU A 114 -8.32 32.81 -33.60
#